data_AF-A0A1V5H0G8-F1
#
_entry.id   AF-A0A1V5H0G8-F1
#
_cell.length_a   1.000
_cell.length_b   1.000
_cell.length_c   1.000
_cell.angle_alpha   90.00
_cell.angle_beta   90.00
_cell.angle_gamma   90.00
#
_symmetry.space_group_name_H-M   'P 1'
#
loop_
_entity.id
_entity.type
_entity.pdbx_description
1 polymer ?
#
loop_
_entity_poly.entity_id
_entity_poly.type
_entity_poly.pdbx_seq_one_letter_code
_entity_poly.pdbx_strand_id
1 'polypeptide(L)'
;MSSLQERLYVSEKMNGFLISAYDGTDGYLGGLTKLCNNLDKLQQIIESALLRAKDCSLDPICYESEGQGVAQLNLAACHSCMLIPDTSCEMSNLFLDRRLVIDTKFGYFKNIYHA
;
A
#
# COMPACT_ATOMS: atom_id res chain seq x y z
N MET A 1 -13.28 19.00 -5.58
CA MET A 1 -12.09 18.30 -5.07
C MET A 1 -12.06 16.92 -5.70
N SER A 2 -11.01 16.60 -6.43
CA SER A 2 -10.73 15.21 -6.78
C SER A 2 -10.38 14.45 -5.50
N SER A 3 -11.04 13.33 -5.26
CA SER A 3 -10.74 12.46 -4.11
C SER A 3 -10.45 11.04 -4.58
N LEU A 4 -9.36 10.48 -4.07
CA LEU A 4 -9.12 9.05 -4.09
C LEU A 4 -9.76 8.47 -2.82
N GLN A 5 -10.31 7.27 -2.91
CA GLN A 5 -10.84 6.53 -1.76
C GLN A 5 -10.46 5.07 -1.89
N GLU A 6 -9.92 4.51 -0.83
CA GLU A 6 -9.71 3.08 -0.65
C GLU A 6 -10.91 2.48 0.08
N ARG A 7 -11.28 1.26 -0.30
CA ARG A 7 -12.16 0.40 0.46
C ARG A 7 -11.60 -1.02 0.51
N LEU A 8 -11.52 -1.60 1.69
CA LEU A 8 -11.06 -2.94 1.97
C LEU A 8 -12.24 -3.90 2.09
N TYR A 9 -12.12 -5.04 1.42
CA TYR A 9 -13.04 -6.15 1.50
C TYR A 9 -12.31 -7.32 2.16
N VAL A 10 -12.44 -7.40 3.49
CA VAL A 10 -11.75 -8.38 4.34
C VAL A 10 -12.78 -9.23 5.06
N SER A 11 -12.85 -10.51 4.69
CA SER A 11 -13.64 -11.53 5.38
C SER A 11 -13.09 -12.92 5.04
N GLU A 12 -13.65 -13.98 5.63
CA GLU A 12 -13.29 -15.36 5.25
C GLU A 12 -13.44 -15.65 3.75
N LYS A 13 -14.30 -14.89 3.04
CA LYS A 13 -14.58 -15.07 1.61
C LYS A 13 -14.14 -13.89 0.73
N MET A 14 -13.56 -12.84 1.31
CA MET A 14 -13.16 -11.63 0.59
C MET A 14 -11.76 -11.21 0.97
N ASN A 15 -10.89 -11.07 -0.03
CA ASN A 15 -9.52 -10.61 0.12
C ASN A 15 -9.22 -9.63 -1.02
N GLY A 16 -9.73 -8.41 -0.91
CA GLY A 16 -9.57 -7.43 -1.97
C GLY A 16 -9.66 -6.01 -1.47
N PHE A 17 -9.31 -5.07 -2.33
CA PHE A 17 -9.49 -3.65 -2.12
C PHE A 17 -10.05 -3.02 -3.40
N LEU A 18 -10.72 -1.89 -3.24
CA LEU A 18 -11.19 -1.03 -4.31
C LEU A 18 -10.57 0.33 -4.13
N ILE A 19 -9.92 0.84 -5.18
CA ILE A 19 -9.52 2.23 -5.27
C ILE A 19 -10.50 2.94 -6.19
N SER A 20 -11.23 3.91 -5.63
CA SER A 20 -12.15 4.76 -6.37
C SER A 20 -11.55 6.15 -6.51
N ALA A 21 -11.63 6.71 -7.71
CA ALA A 21 -11.19 8.07 -8.00
C ALA A 21 -12.40 8.85 -8.50
N TYR A 22 -12.78 9.90 -7.78
CA TYR A 22 -13.86 10.80 -8.17
C TYR A 22 -13.27 12.05 -8.78
N ASP A 23 -13.73 12.39 -9.99
CA ASP A 23 -13.33 13.66 -10.58
C ASP A 23 -14.14 14.79 -9.96
N GLY A 24 -13.43 15.79 -9.43
CA GLY A 24 -14.06 17.06 -9.11
C GLY A 24 -14.32 17.84 -10.40
N THR A 25 -15.12 18.89 -10.34
CA THR A 25 -15.44 19.78 -11.46
C THR A 25 -14.23 20.36 -12.21
N ASP A 26 -13.01 20.23 -11.67
CA ASP A 26 -11.76 20.75 -12.24
C ASP A 26 -10.76 19.68 -12.70
N GLY A 27 -11.14 18.41 -12.86
CA GLY A 27 -10.41 17.47 -13.74
C GLY A 27 -8.95 17.16 -13.33
N TYR A 28 -8.72 16.31 -12.31
CA TYR A 28 -7.34 15.98 -11.89
C TYR A 28 -7.02 14.47 -11.76
N LEU A 29 -7.98 13.56 -11.92
CA LEU A 29 -7.72 12.10 -11.83
C LEU A 29 -7.92 11.33 -13.15
N GLY A 30 -8.10 12.01 -14.29
CA GLY A 30 -8.24 11.36 -15.60
C GLY A 30 -7.06 10.45 -15.99
N GLY A 31 -5.89 10.65 -15.39
CA GLY A 31 -4.74 9.74 -15.52
C GLY A 31 -4.95 8.37 -14.84
N LEU A 32 -5.65 8.33 -13.70
CA LEU A 32 -5.96 7.09 -12.98
C LEU A 32 -6.97 6.25 -13.75
N THR A 33 -8.00 6.86 -14.34
CA THR A 33 -8.95 6.14 -15.20
C THR A 33 -8.27 5.47 -16.40
N LYS A 34 -7.21 6.09 -16.96
CA LYS A 34 -6.40 5.48 -18.02
C LYS A 34 -5.55 4.30 -17.52
N LEU A 35 -5.11 4.32 -16.26
CA LEU A 35 -4.41 3.19 -15.64
C LEU A 35 -5.34 1.99 -15.46
N CYS A 36 -6.61 2.21 -15.13
CA CYS A 36 -7.61 1.14 -15.01
C CYS A 36 -7.78 0.34 -16.32
N ASN A 37 -7.55 0.97 -17.47
CA ASN A 37 -7.65 0.34 -18.79
C ASN A 37 -6.32 -0.23 -19.31
N ASN A 38 -5.23 -0.18 -18.53
CA ASN A 38 -3.91 -0.67 -18.92
C ASN A 38 -3.28 -1.49 -17.79
N LEU A 39 -3.53 -2.81 -17.82
CA LEU A 39 -3.06 -3.75 -16.81
C LEU A 39 -1.52 -3.80 -16.72
N ASP A 40 -0.81 -3.67 -17.83
CA ASP A 40 0.67 -3.69 -17.84
C ASP A 40 1.25 -2.52 -17.03
N LYS A 41 0.67 -1.32 -17.20
CA LYS A 41 1.08 -0.14 -16.40
C LYS A 41 0.72 -0.30 -14.93
N LEU A 42 -0.45 -0.86 -14.64
CA LEU A 42 -0.84 -1.13 -13.25
C LEU A 42 0.11 -2.13 -12.60
N GLN A 43 0.51 -3.18 -13.32
CA GLN A 43 1.49 -4.15 -12.85
C GLN A 43 2.84 -3.48 -12.54
N GLN A 44 3.35 -2.62 -13.43
CA GLN A 44 4.58 -1.87 -13.20
C GLN A 44 4.51 -0.98 -11.94
N ILE A 45 3.36 -0.36 -11.68
CA ILE A 45 3.14 0.44 -10.48
C ILE A 45 3.20 -0.43 -9.22
N ILE A 46 2.55 -1.60 -9.25
CA ILE A 46 2.56 -2.56 -8.14
C ILE A 46 3.98 -3.08 -7.89
N GLU A 47 4.69 -3.51 -8.93
CA GLU A 47 6.07 -3.98 -8.83
C GLU A 47 7.01 -2.91 -8.27
N SER A 48 6.86 -1.66 -8.71
CA SER A 48 7.59 -0.51 -8.17
C SER A 48 7.28 -0.27 -6.69
N ALA A 49 6.01 -0.38 -6.28
CA ALA A 49 5.62 -0.25 -4.88
C ALA A 49 6.21 -1.36 -4.01
N LEU A 50 6.20 -2.61 -4.49
CA LEU A 50 6.81 -3.76 -3.81
C LEU A 50 8.33 -3.61 -3.67
N LEU A 51 9.00 -3.06 -4.69
CA LEU A 51 10.43 -2.75 -4.61
C LEU A 51 10.72 -1.68 -3.56
N ARG A 52 9.98 -0.56 -3.58
CA ARG A 52 10.11 0.50 -2.56
C ARG A 52 9.83 -0.03 -1.15
N ALA A 53 8.91 -0.97 -1.01
CA ALA A 53 8.56 -1.56 0.27
C ALA A 53 9.71 -2.34 0.93
N LYS A 54 10.80 -2.67 0.20
CA LYS A 54 11.98 -3.33 0.78
C LYS A 54 12.88 -2.38 1.55
N ASP A 55 12.91 -1.11 1.18
CA ASP A 55 13.85 -0.14 1.75
C ASP A 55 13.16 0.84 2.70
N CYS A 56 13.71 1.00 3.90
CA CYS A 56 13.30 2.04 4.83
C CYS A 56 14.53 2.66 5.50
N SER A 57 14.58 4.00 5.55
CA SER A 57 15.70 4.72 6.18
C SER A 57 15.81 4.50 7.70
N LEU A 58 14.80 3.89 8.31
CA LEU A 58 14.75 3.58 9.74
C LEU A 58 15.01 2.08 10.03
N ASP A 59 15.40 1.30 9.02
CA ASP A 59 15.83 -0.07 9.27
C ASP A 59 17.16 -0.11 10.04
N PRO A 60 17.35 -1.10 10.95
CA PRO A 60 16.49 -2.26 11.21
C PRO A 60 15.33 -1.98 12.20
N ILE A 61 15.33 -0.83 12.87
CA ILE A 61 14.36 -0.51 13.94
C ILE A 61 12.91 -0.58 13.42
N CYS A 62 12.66 -0.05 12.23
CA CYS A 62 11.35 -0.16 11.60
C CYS A 62 10.99 -1.62 11.30
N TYR A 63 11.88 -2.36 10.66
CA TYR A 63 11.66 -3.76 10.27
C TYR A 63 11.38 -4.70 11.45
N GLU A 64 12.06 -4.49 12.57
CA GLU A 64 11.96 -5.33 13.77
C GLU A 64 10.89 -4.86 14.75
N SER A 65 10.18 -3.77 14.43
CA SER A 65 9.17 -3.20 15.31
C SER A 65 8.03 -4.20 15.60
N GLU A 66 7.76 -4.40 16.89
CA GLU A 66 6.60 -5.15 17.40
C GLU A 66 5.36 -4.26 17.60
N GLY A 67 5.47 -2.96 17.30
CA GLY A 67 4.41 -1.98 17.46
C GLY A 67 4.94 -0.56 17.33
N GLN A 68 4.29 0.26 16.49
CA GLN A 68 4.52 1.69 16.37
C GLN A 68 3.26 2.43 15.88
N GLY A 69 3.29 3.76 15.94
CA GLY A 69 2.19 4.61 15.52
C GLY A 69 1.02 4.61 16.49
N VAL A 70 -0.18 4.90 15.98
CA VAL A 70 -1.40 5.00 16.80
C VAL A 70 -1.73 3.64 17.38
N ALA A 71 -1.89 3.59 18.71
CA ALA A 71 -2.24 2.38 19.47
C ALA A 71 -1.31 1.18 19.21
N GLN A 72 -0.08 1.40 18.74
CA GLN A 72 0.89 0.35 18.40
C GLN A 72 0.40 -0.64 17.32
N LEU A 73 -0.51 -0.20 16.44
CA LEU A 73 -1.17 -1.07 15.46
C LEU A 73 -0.36 -1.31 14.17
N ASN A 74 0.75 -0.61 13.99
CA ASN A 74 1.65 -0.82 12.86
C ASN A 74 2.90 -1.59 13.31
N LEU A 75 3.34 -2.56 12.52
CA LEU A 75 4.58 -3.31 12.77
C LEU A 75 5.71 -2.71 11.93
N ALA A 76 6.17 -3.38 10.87
CA ALA A 76 7.17 -2.83 9.96
C ALA A 76 6.60 -1.77 9.00
N ALA A 77 6.07 -0.67 9.55
CA ALA A 77 5.49 0.43 8.80
C ALA A 77 5.65 1.76 9.57
N CYS A 78 6.32 2.73 8.94
CA CYS A 78 6.58 4.06 9.51
C CYS A 78 6.40 5.17 8.47
N HIS A 79 6.55 6.43 8.88
CA HIS A 79 6.47 7.62 8.00
C HIS A 79 7.51 7.64 6.88
N SER A 80 8.62 6.91 7.03
CA SER A 80 9.66 6.83 5.99
C SER A 80 9.35 5.82 4.88
N CYS A 81 8.41 4.89 5.07
CA CYS A 81 8.19 3.80 4.10
C CYS A 81 6.72 3.55 3.70
N MET A 82 5.76 3.58 4.64
CA MET A 82 4.39 3.11 4.40
C MET A 82 3.32 4.15 4.69
N LEU A 83 3.53 5.03 5.67
CA LEU A 83 2.52 6.01 6.06
C LEU A 83 2.54 7.18 5.09
N ILE A 84 1.44 7.38 4.36
CA ILE A 84 1.27 8.49 3.43
C ILE A 84 0.42 9.61 4.04
N PRO A 85 0.71 10.89 3.78
CA PRO A 85 -0.07 12.02 4.29
C PRO A 85 -1.34 12.23 3.44
N ASP A 86 -2.18 11.20 3.37
CA ASP A 86 -3.39 11.17 2.55
C ASP A 86 -4.56 10.54 3.34
N THR A 87 -5.77 11.06 3.15
CA THR A 87 -6.99 10.60 3.84
C THR A 87 -7.76 9.52 3.07
N SER A 88 -7.20 9.02 1.96
CA SER A 88 -7.86 8.03 1.10
C SER A 88 -7.93 6.65 1.73
N CYS A 89 -7.00 6.32 2.65
CA CYS A 89 -6.91 5.00 3.28
C CYS A 89 -8.08 4.77 4.23
N GLU A 90 -8.86 3.68 4.04
CA GLU A 90 -10.05 3.40 4.85
C GLU A 90 -9.70 3.24 6.34
N MET A 91 -8.55 2.65 6.62
CA MET A 91 -8.06 2.42 7.98
C MET A 91 -7.10 3.51 8.47
N SER A 92 -6.93 4.63 7.75
CA SER A 92 -6.09 5.76 8.16
C SER A 92 -4.64 5.38 8.50
N ASN A 93 -3.98 4.60 7.63
CA ASN A 93 -2.62 4.06 7.82
C ASN A 93 -2.45 3.19 9.10
N LEU A 94 -3.45 2.40 9.47
CA LEU A 94 -3.38 1.42 10.57
C LEU A 94 -3.29 -0.01 10.04
N PHE A 95 -2.81 -0.92 10.88
CA PHE A 95 -2.68 -2.36 10.61
C PHE A 95 -1.70 -2.69 9.48
N LEU A 96 -0.65 -1.89 9.33
CA LEU A 96 0.35 -2.05 8.27
C LEU A 96 1.58 -2.84 8.75
N ASP A 97 2.00 -3.82 7.94
CA ASP A 97 3.27 -4.52 8.07
C ASP A 97 3.82 -4.88 6.69
N ARG A 98 4.90 -4.22 6.25
CA ARG A 98 5.49 -4.51 4.93
C ARG A 98 6.13 -5.90 4.86
N ARG A 99 6.47 -6.54 6.00
CA ARG A 99 7.03 -7.90 6.01
C ARG A 99 6.04 -8.94 5.48
N LEU A 100 4.74 -8.77 5.75
CA LEU A 100 3.69 -9.63 5.19
C LEU A 100 3.69 -9.63 3.65
N VAL A 101 4.24 -8.57 3.05
CA VAL A 101 4.30 -8.37 1.61
C VAL A 101 5.67 -8.81 1.05
N ILE A 102 6.78 -8.37 1.66
CA ILE A 102 8.12 -8.48 1.07
C ILE A 102 9.14 -9.37 1.82
N ASP A 103 8.81 -9.92 2.98
CA ASP A 103 9.75 -10.77 3.73
C ASP A 103 10.14 -12.02 2.94
N THR A 104 11.43 -12.36 2.93
CA THR A 104 11.95 -13.47 2.10
C THR A 104 11.52 -14.85 2.58
N LYS A 105 11.14 -15.00 3.86
CA LYS A 105 10.68 -16.26 4.44
C LYS A 105 9.16 -16.43 4.27
N PHE A 106 8.39 -15.40 4.61
CA PHE A 106 6.92 -15.51 4.71
C PHE A 106 6.11 -14.47 3.92
N GLY A 107 6.74 -13.48 3.31
CA GLY A 107 6.05 -12.44 2.54
C GLY A 107 5.26 -13.02 1.36
N TYR A 108 4.07 -12.49 1.10
CA TYR A 108 3.19 -12.96 0.02
C TYR A 108 3.87 -12.89 -1.35
N PHE A 109 4.64 -11.83 -1.61
CA PHE A 109 5.32 -11.60 -2.89
C PHE A 109 6.80 -12.01 -2.89
N LYS A 110 7.23 -12.86 -1.95
CA LYS A 110 8.64 -13.30 -1.85
C LYS A 110 9.22 -13.89 -3.14
N ASN A 111 8.39 -14.52 -3.97
CA ASN A 111 8.82 -15.19 -5.20
C ASN A 111 8.96 -14.26 -6.42
N ILE A 112 8.46 -13.01 -6.37
CA ILE A 112 8.51 -12.09 -7.52
C ILE A 112 9.96 -11.72 -7.91
N TYR A 113 10.91 -11.91 -7.00
CA TYR A 113 12.31 -11.48 -7.17
C TYR A 113 13.31 -12.63 -7.29
N HIS A 114 12.82 -13.87 -7.44
CA HIS A 114 13.63 -15.08 -7.59
C HIS A 114 13.56 -15.69 -9.00
N ALA A 115 13.25 -14.89 -10.02
CA ALA A 115 13.42 -15.26 -11.43
C ALA A 115 14.81 -14.90 -11.92
#